data_AF-A0A2N4YHW1-F1
#
_entry.id   AF-A0A2N4YHW1-F1
#
_cell.length_a   1.000
_cell.length_b   1.000
_cell.length_c   1.000
_cell.angle_alpha   90.00
_cell.angle_beta   90.00
_cell.angle_gamma   90.00
#
_symmetry.space_group_name_H-M   'P 1'
#
loop_
_entity.id
_entity.type
_entity.pdbx_description
1 polymer ?
#
loop_
_entity_poly.entity_id
_entity_poly.type
_entity_poly.pdbx_seq_one_letter_code
_entity_poly.pdbx_strand_id
1 'polypeptide(L)'
;MRLSHAFPALCLAAVTLTACVKPEGETSLSTSGQMPPMQWDVRPEGREWTQDTLVALAQHDTVLASSVPADVQSWCPGYAEASLTDRRAFWAGLMSAVARYESTWNPQAAGGGGRYIGIMQISPVSADYHQCEADTVSELKDGSENLECAAQMMAKAVARDGLVVGGGNRGIGRDWMPFRDAEKRAAMAEWTRAQPYCQVQDGGGLFTPRQSTTVSTKG
;
A
#
# COMPACT_ATOMS: atom_id res chain seq x y z
N MET A 1 30.71 85.79 -2.18
CA MET A 1 29.62 84.93 -2.70
C MET A 1 30.24 83.96 -3.71
N ARG A 2 30.51 82.71 -3.29
CA ARG A 2 30.68 81.50 -4.11
C ARG A 2 30.99 80.34 -3.16
N LEU A 3 30.05 79.40 -3.10
CA LEU A 3 30.09 78.17 -2.31
C LEU A 3 31.18 77.23 -2.84
N SER A 4 31.78 76.44 -1.95
CA SER A 4 32.28 75.09 -2.30
C SER A 4 32.20 74.22 -1.06
N HIS A 5 31.35 73.20 -1.16
CA HIS A 5 31.03 72.22 -0.13
C HIS A 5 32.05 71.07 -0.19
N ALA A 6 32.63 70.69 0.94
CA ALA A 6 33.37 69.43 1.06
C ALA A 6 32.51 68.45 1.86
N PHE A 7 31.89 67.50 1.16
CA PHE A 7 31.20 66.37 1.76
C PHE A 7 32.23 65.32 2.22
N PRO A 8 32.22 64.86 3.47
CA PRO A 8 32.97 63.67 3.85
C PRO A 8 32.24 62.42 3.36
N ALA A 9 32.95 61.58 2.61
CA ALA A 9 32.47 60.31 2.09
C ALA A 9 32.22 59.32 3.24
N LEU A 10 30.95 58.93 3.40
CA LEU A 10 30.52 57.85 4.28
C LEU A 10 30.83 56.51 3.58
N CYS A 11 31.88 55.80 4.01
CA CYS A 11 32.15 54.44 3.55
C CYS A 11 31.12 53.48 4.15
N LEU A 12 30.13 53.08 3.37
CA LEU A 12 29.26 51.93 3.64
C LEU A 12 30.11 50.65 3.53
N ALA A 13 30.43 50.01 4.66
CA ALA A 13 30.89 48.64 4.68
C ALA A 13 29.67 47.70 4.60
N ALA A 14 29.32 47.26 3.39
CA ALA A 14 28.31 46.23 3.18
C ALA A 14 28.90 44.85 3.52
N VAL A 15 28.57 44.33 4.71
CA VAL A 15 28.87 42.95 5.09
C VAL A 15 27.94 42.03 4.30
N THR A 16 28.46 41.35 3.28
CA THR A 16 27.72 40.33 2.53
C THR A 16 27.84 39.00 3.28
N LEU A 17 26.80 38.65 4.05
CA LEU A 17 26.62 37.30 4.57
C LEU A 17 26.33 36.36 3.38
N THR A 18 27.36 35.67 2.90
CA THR A 18 27.22 34.59 1.92
C THR A 18 26.72 33.35 2.65
N ALA A 19 25.40 33.22 2.78
CA ALA A 19 24.79 31.97 3.22
C ALA A 19 24.94 30.95 2.09
N CYS A 20 25.72 29.89 2.32
CA CYS A 20 25.69 28.69 1.49
C CYS A 20 24.31 28.05 1.65
N VAL A 21 23.39 28.31 0.72
CA VAL A 21 22.21 27.48 0.54
C VAL A 21 22.70 26.12 0.07
N LYS A 22 22.59 25.14 0.95
CA LYS A 22 22.75 23.73 0.64
C LYS A 22 21.64 23.39 -0.37
N PRO A 23 21.92 22.84 -1.56
CA PRO A 23 20.86 22.28 -2.38
C PRO A 23 20.31 21.09 -1.58
N GLU A 24 19.12 21.27 -1.03
CA GLU A 24 18.34 20.14 -0.54
C GLU A 24 18.17 19.24 -1.75
N GLY A 25 18.85 18.09 -1.70
CA GLY A 25 18.66 17.04 -2.67
C GLY A 25 17.16 16.83 -2.80
N GLU A 26 16.67 16.97 -4.01
CA GLU A 26 15.32 16.66 -4.42
C GLU A 26 15.03 15.23 -3.97
N THR A 27 14.48 15.10 -2.78
CA THR A 27 13.68 13.94 -2.43
C THR A 27 12.42 14.15 -3.25
N SER A 28 12.48 13.70 -4.49
CA SER A 28 11.32 13.53 -5.34
C SER A 28 10.43 12.48 -4.68
N LEU A 29 9.69 12.90 -3.66
CA LEU A 29 8.43 12.28 -3.28
C LEU A 29 7.52 12.51 -4.49
N SER A 30 7.59 11.55 -5.43
CA SER A 30 6.79 11.59 -6.64
C SER A 30 5.31 11.69 -6.26
N THR A 31 4.70 12.80 -6.67
CA THR A 31 3.26 13.01 -6.83
C THR A 31 2.59 11.73 -7.34
N SER A 32 1.68 11.11 -6.60
CA SER A 32 0.43 11.70 -6.12
C SER A 32 0.19 11.34 -4.65
N GLY A 33 -0.12 12.33 -3.80
CA GLY A 33 -0.50 12.12 -2.40
C GLY A 33 -1.85 11.42 -2.21
N GLN A 34 -2.24 10.53 -3.13
CA GLN A 34 -3.45 9.73 -3.12
C GLN A 34 -3.07 8.34 -2.64
N MET A 35 -3.68 7.88 -1.55
CA MET A 35 -3.52 6.50 -1.09
C MET A 35 -3.98 5.52 -2.19
N PRO A 36 -3.30 4.37 -2.36
CA PRO A 36 -3.75 3.36 -3.31
C PRO A 36 -5.18 2.89 -2.94
N PRO A 37 -6.07 2.69 -3.93
CA PRO A 37 -7.44 2.26 -3.65
C PRO A 37 -7.50 0.91 -2.93
N MET A 38 -8.29 0.83 -1.87
CA MET A 38 -8.56 -0.38 -1.09
C MET A 38 -10.06 -0.61 -0.97
N GLN A 39 -10.51 -1.86 -0.88
CA GLN A 39 -11.93 -2.14 -0.69
C GLN A 39 -12.46 -1.62 0.66
N TRP A 40 -11.62 -1.55 1.68
CA TRP A 40 -12.00 -1.03 2.99
C TRP A 40 -12.08 0.50 3.04
N ASP A 41 -11.82 1.24 1.96
CA ASP A 41 -11.87 2.71 1.95
C ASP A 41 -13.26 3.28 2.28
N VAL A 42 -14.30 2.43 2.26
CA VAL A 42 -15.64 2.77 2.75
C VAL A 42 -15.71 2.94 4.27
N ARG A 43 -14.67 2.52 4.99
CA ARG A 43 -14.55 2.59 6.45
C ARG A 43 -13.83 3.89 6.86
N PRO A 44 -14.23 4.54 7.96
CA PRO A 44 -13.49 5.70 8.47
C PRO A 44 -12.04 5.36 8.83
N GLU A 45 -11.77 4.11 9.25
CA GLU A 45 -10.44 3.61 9.58
C GLU A 45 -9.59 3.26 8.33
N GLY A 46 -10.19 3.23 7.13
CA GLY A 46 -9.57 2.64 5.93
C GLY A 46 -8.25 3.29 5.51
N ARG A 47 -8.09 4.60 5.73
CA ARG A 47 -6.84 5.30 5.43
C ARG A 47 -5.69 4.86 6.33
N GLU A 48 -5.97 4.73 7.63
CA GLU A 48 -5.01 4.28 8.64
C GLU A 48 -4.62 2.83 8.36
N TRP A 49 -5.60 1.94 8.15
CA TRP A 49 -5.35 0.56 7.78
C TRP A 49 -4.48 0.42 6.53
N THR A 50 -4.72 1.22 5.49
CA THR A 50 -3.87 1.19 4.29
C THR A 50 -2.44 1.59 4.60
N GLN A 51 -2.22 2.64 5.40
CA GLN A 51 -0.88 3.09 5.76
C GLN A 51 -0.13 2.02 6.57
N ASP A 52 -0.75 1.50 7.62
CA ASP A 52 -0.12 0.53 8.52
C ASP A 52 0.12 -0.80 7.81
N THR A 53 -0.82 -1.24 6.98
CA THR A 53 -0.66 -2.45 6.16
C THR A 53 0.52 -2.31 5.19
N LEU A 54 0.69 -1.15 4.56
CA LEU A 54 1.84 -0.93 3.65
C LEU A 54 3.18 -0.96 4.41
N VAL A 55 3.21 -0.47 5.66
CA VAL A 55 4.39 -0.56 6.54
C VAL A 55 4.67 -2.01 6.90
N ALA A 56 3.66 -2.77 7.35
CA ALA A 56 3.80 -4.19 7.68
C ALA A 56 4.28 -5.03 6.48
N LEU A 57 3.69 -4.81 5.30
CA LEU A 57 4.09 -5.48 4.07
C LEU A 57 5.54 -5.18 3.66
N ALA A 58 6.00 -3.96 3.87
CA ALA A 58 7.38 -3.57 3.55
C ALA A 58 8.42 -4.38 4.34
N GLN A 59 8.09 -4.84 5.55
CA GLN A 59 8.95 -5.71 6.35
C GLN A 59 9.13 -7.12 5.73
N HIS A 60 8.27 -7.48 4.78
CA HIS A 60 8.25 -8.79 4.12
C HIS A 60 8.52 -8.72 2.62
N ASP A 61 9.06 -7.59 2.14
CA ASP A 61 9.29 -7.34 0.72
C ASP A 61 10.10 -8.44 0.03
N THR A 62 11.08 -9.04 0.70
CA THR A 62 11.95 -10.07 0.11
C THR A 62 11.17 -11.27 -0.41
N VAL A 63 10.03 -11.58 0.19
CA VAL A 63 9.16 -12.71 -0.19
C VAL A 63 7.83 -12.27 -0.79
N LEU A 64 7.43 -11.01 -0.60
CA LEU A 64 6.23 -10.43 -1.19
C LEU A 64 6.61 -9.58 -2.41
N ALA A 65 6.80 -8.27 -2.24
CA ALA A 65 6.95 -7.30 -3.33
C ALA A 65 8.19 -7.53 -4.24
N SER A 66 9.26 -8.12 -3.72
CA SER A 66 10.49 -8.40 -4.48
C SER A 66 10.45 -9.75 -5.20
N SER A 67 9.46 -10.58 -4.92
CA SER A 67 9.24 -11.86 -5.60
C SER A 67 8.22 -11.71 -6.73
N VAL A 68 8.12 -12.70 -7.62
CA VAL A 68 7.05 -12.78 -8.64
C VAL A 68 6.37 -14.14 -8.51
N PRO A 69 5.23 -14.22 -7.78
CA PRO A 69 4.49 -15.48 -7.64
C PRO A 69 4.01 -16.00 -9.00
N ALA A 70 4.02 -17.31 -9.20
CA ALA A 70 3.80 -17.91 -10.52
C ALA A 70 2.39 -17.66 -11.09
N ASP A 71 1.39 -17.46 -10.25
CA ASP A 71 0.01 -17.14 -10.62
C ASP A 71 -0.34 -15.65 -10.50
N VAL A 72 0.64 -14.77 -10.21
CA VAL A 72 0.37 -13.35 -9.95
C VAL A 72 -0.28 -12.64 -11.13
N GLN A 73 0.02 -13.04 -12.37
CA GLN A 73 -0.60 -12.45 -13.55
C GLN A 73 -2.12 -12.63 -13.57
N SER A 74 -2.65 -13.68 -12.93
CA SER A 74 -4.10 -13.87 -12.76
C SER A 74 -4.72 -12.86 -11.79
N TRP A 75 -3.93 -12.27 -10.89
CA TRP A 75 -4.37 -11.33 -9.86
C TRP A 75 -4.01 -9.87 -10.18
N CYS A 76 -2.89 -9.66 -10.85
CA CYS A 76 -2.31 -8.34 -11.09
C CYS A 76 -1.45 -8.39 -12.37
N PRO A 77 -2.01 -8.03 -13.55
CA PRO A 77 -1.35 -8.22 -14.84
C PRO A 77 -0.02 -7.49 -15.00
N GLY A 78 0.10 -6.27 -14.46
CA GLY A 78 1.31 -5.46 -14.51
C GLY A 78 2.31 -5.72 -13.37
N TYR A 79 2.12 -6.75 -12.55
CA TYR A 79 2.89 -6.94 -11.32
C TYR A 79 4.40 -7.10 -11.56
N ALA A 80 4.81 -7.84 -12.60
CA ALA A 80 6.23 -8.14 -12.84
C ALA A 80 7.04 -6.91 -13.23
N GLU A 81 6.39 -5.87 -13.74
CA GLU A 81 6.96 -4.61 -14.21
C GLU A 81 6.69 -3.47 -13.23
N ALA A 82 5.77 -3.66 -12.29
CA ALA A 82 5.37 -2.69 -11.29
C ALA A 82 6.51 -2.33 -10.32
N SER A 83 6.47 -1.10 -9.81
CA SER A 83 7.37 -0.64 -8.74
C SER A 83 7.14 -1.43 -7.45
N LEU A 84 8.12 -1.43 -6.53
CA LEU A 84 7.93 -2.05 -5.21
C LEU A 84 6.72 -1.46 -4.46
N THR A 85 6.48 -0.15 -4.60
CA THR A 85 5.32 0.52 -4.01
C THR A 85 4.00 -0.04 -4.55
N ASP A 86 3.87 -0.18 -5.87
CA ASP A 86 2.68 -0.73 -6.50
C ASP A 86 2.48 -2.21 -6.17
N ARG A 87 3.57 -2.97 -6.07
CA ARG A 87 3.52 -4.38 -5.65
C ARG A 87 3.09 -4.54 -4.20
N ARG A 88 3.49 -3.64 -3.29
CA ARG A 88 2.95 -3.58 -1.92
C ARG A 88 1.47 -3.20 -1.93
N ALA A 89 1.09 -2.23 -2.76
CA ALA A 89 -0.31 -1.83 -2.92
C ALA A 89 -1.18 -2.99 -3.43
N PHE A 90 -0.67 -3.85 -4.32
CA PHE A 90 -1.35 -5.10 -4.70
C PHE A 90 -1.63 -5.99 -3.50
N TRP A 91 -0.63 -6.28 -2.66
CA TRP A 91 -0.81 -7.17 -1.51
C TRP A 91 -1.79 -6.58 -0.50
N ALA A 92 -1.71 -5.27 -0.22
CA ALA A 92 -2.69 -4.58 0.62
C ALA A 92 -4.10 -4.62 0.00
N GLY A 93 -4.20 -4.43 -1.32
CA GLY A 93 -5.43 -4.54 -2.08
C GLY A 93 -6.06 -5.91 -1.95
N LEU A 94 -5.27 -6.96 -2.11
CA LEU A 94 -5.71 -8.34 -1.95
C LEU A 94 -6.21 -8.61 -0.52
N MET A 95 -5.50 -8.12 0.51
CA MET A 95 -5.95 -8.20 1.90
C MET A 95 -7.30 -7.49 2.09
N SER A 96 -7.48 -6.30 1.50
CA SER A 96 -8.74 -5.56 1.59
C SER A 96 -9.92 -6.29 0.92
N ALA A 97 -9.65 -7.02 -0.17
CA ALA A 97 -10.62 -7.86 -0.86
C ALA A 97 -11.00 -9.09 -0.02
N VAL A 98 -10.03 -9.71 0.66
CA VAL A 98 -10.25 -10.83 1.59
C VAL A 98 -11.09 -10.39 2.79
N ALA A 99 -10.73 -9.27 3.42
CA ALA A 99 -11.42 -8.70 4.58
C ALA A 99 -12.93 -8.48 4.34
N ARG A 100 -13.33 -8.17 3.10
CA ARG A 100 -14.74 -8.08 2.72
C ARG A 100 -15.49 -9.39 2.99
N TYR A 101 -14.92 -10.51 2.55
CA TYR A 101 -15.54 -11.82 2.64
C TYR A 101 -15.38 -12.48 4.02
N GLU A 102 -14.35 -12.10 4.78
CA GLU A 102 -14.12 -12.60 6.13
C GLU A 102 -14.98 -11.89 7.17
N SER A 103 -15.05 -10.56 7.13
CA SER A 103 -15.66 -9.76 8.20
C SER A 103 -16.55 -8.61 7.72
N THR A 104 -16.63 -8.37 6.40
CA THR A 104 -17.19 -7.13 5.84
C THR A 104 -16.46 -5.89 6.41
N TRP A 105 -15.13 -6.01 6.53
CA TRP A 105 -14.25 -4.97 7.10
C TRP A 105 -14.62 -4.56 8.54
N ASN A 106 -15.13 -5.50 9.34
CA ASN A 106 -15.49 -5.24 10.73
C ASN A 106 -14.34 -5.65 11.67
N PRO A 107 -13.61 -4.68 12.28
CA PRO A 107 -12.52 -4.99 13.19
C PRO A 107 -13.01 -5.62 14.50
N GLN A 108 -14.29 -5.49 14.83
CA GLN A 108 -14.90 -6.09 16.02
C GLN A 108 -15.52 -7.48 15.77
N ALA A 109 -15.37 -8.02 14.56
CA ALA A 109 -15.96 -9.31 14.19
C ALA A 109 -15.43 -10.47 15.05
N ALA A 110 -16.32 -11.41 15.35
CA ALA A 110 -16.01 -12.62 16.09
C ALA A 110 -16.75 -13.81 15.44
N GLY A 111 -16.10 -14.50 14.52
CA GLY A 111 -16.65 -15.64 13.78
C GLY A 111 -16.40 -16.98 14.45
N GLY A 112 -17.10 -18.01 13.98
CA GLY A 112 -16.93 -19.38 14.46
C GLY A 112 -17.15 -19.57 15.96
N GLY A 113 -18.07 -18.81 16.56
CA GLY A 113 -18.31 -18.83 18.01
C GLY A 113 -17.27 -18.07 18.83
N GLY A 114 -16.57 -17.09 18.23
CA GLY A 114 -15.52 -16.31 18.89
C GLY A 114 -14.11 -16.88 18.72
N ARG A 115 -13.93 -17.83 17.79
CA ARG A 115 -12.63 -18.41 17.48
C ARG A 115 -11.79 -17.54 16.53
N TYR A 116 -12.45 -16.78 15.66
CA TYR A 116 -11.81 -15.99 14.61
C TYR A 116 -12.15 -14.52 14.80
N ILE A 117 -11.13 -13.67 14.91
CA ILE A 117 -11.25 -12.33 15.44
C ILE A 117 -10.84 -11.29 14.40
N GLY A 118 -11.61 -10.21 14.38
CA GLY A 118 -11.28 -8.99 13.67
C GLY A 118 -11.39 -9.08 12.15
N ILE A 119 -10.76 -8.09 11.51
CA ILE A 119 -10.94 -7.78 10.09
C ILE A 119 -10.54 -8.94 9.17
N MET A 120 -9.48 -9.67 9.52
CA MET A 120 -8.99 -10.84 8.76
C MET A 120 -9.37 -12.18 9.39
N GLN A 121 -10.23 -12.20 10.41
CA GLN A 121 -10.73 -13.42 11.06
C GLN A 121 -9.60 -14.36 11.52
N ILE A 122 -8.62 -13.81 12.23
CA ILE A 122 -7.46 -14.54 12.76
C ILE A 122 -7.80 -15.12 14.13
N SER A 123 -7.35 -16.35 14.41
CA SER A 123 -7.49 -16.93 15.75
C SER A 123 -6.26 -16.63 16.62
N PRO A 124 -6.40 -16.44 17.95
CA PRO A 124 -5.27 -16.35 18.87
C PRO A 124 -4.22 -17.46 18.70
N VAL A 125 -4.69 -18.70 18.47
CA VAL A 125 -3.80 -19.86 18.23
C VAL A 125 -2.99 -19.69 16.94
N SER A 126 -3.60 -19.16 15.88
CA SER A 126 -2.90 -18.87 14.63
C SER A 126 -1.90 -17.74 14.81
N ALA A 127 -2.31 -16.66 15.50
CA ALA A 127 -1.44 -15.52 15.78
C ALA A 127 -0.19 -15.93 16.58
N ASP A 128 -0.37 -16.69 17.67
CA ASP A 128 0.73 -17.25 18.46
C ASP A 128 1.64 -18.17 17.63
N TYR A 129 1.07 -19.11 16.86
CA TYR A 129 1.84 -19.98 15.97
C TYR A 129 2.65 -19.18 14.94
N HIS A 130 2.10 -18.08 14.45
CA HIS A 130 2.78 -17.17 13.54
C HIS A 130 3.67 -16.14 14.26
N GLN A 131 3.69 -16.11 15.58
CA GLN A 131 4.45 -15.16 16.39
C GLN A 131 4.12 -13.71 16.00
N CYS A 132 2.82 -13.43 15.89
CA CYS A 132 2.31 -12.07 15.72
C CYS A 132 2.45 -11.28 17.02
N GLU A 133 2.52 -9.95 16.92
CA GLU A 133 2.49 -9.07 18.10
C GLU A 133 1.12 -9.10 18.79
N ALA A 134 0.03 -8.97 18.00
CA ALA A 134 -1.32 -9.21 18.49
C ALA A 134 -1.65 -10.70 18.49
N ASP A 135 -1.79 -11.30 19.67
CA ASP A 135 -2.10 -12.72 19.84
C ASP A 135 -3.31 -12.99 20.75
N THR A 136 -3.87 -11.96 21.39
CA THR A 136 -5.11 -12.08 22.18
C THR A 136 -6.36 -11.66 21.40
N VAL A 137 -7.53 -12.04 21.90
CA VAL A 137 -8.83 -11.59 21.34
C VAL A 137 -8.98 -10.07 21.36
N SER A 138 -8.41 -9.39 22.36
CA SER A 138 -8.55 -7.93 22.49
C SER A 138 -7.67 -7.21 21.47
N GLU A 139 -6.42 -7.63 21.33
CA GLU A 139 -5.46 -7.08 20.37
C GLU A 139 -5.90 -7.36 18.93
N LEU A 140 -6.36 -8.59 18.64
CA LEU A 140 -6.88 -8.93 17.31
C LEU A 140 -8.16 -8.18 16.90
N LYS A 141 -8.79 -7.42 17.82
CA LYS A 141 -9.89 -6.50 17.49
C LYS A 141 -9.40 -5.11 17.08
N ASP A 142 -8.13 -4.79 17.30
CA ASP A 142 -7.50 -3.67 16.63
C ASP A 142 -7.29 -3.99 15.15
N GLY A 143 -7.74 -3.09 14.28
CA GLY A 143 -7.71 -3.33 12.84
C GLY A 143 -6.29 -3.35 12.28
N SER A 144 -5.42 -2.45 12.75
CA SER A 144 -4.04 -2.34 12.27
C SER A 144 -3.19 -3.51 12.77
N GLU A 145 -3.31 -3.89 14.04
CA GLU A 145 -2.57 -5.04 14.59
C GLU A 145 -3.02 -6.37 13.94
N ASN A 146 -4.33 -6.52 13.66
CA ASN A 146 -4.85 -7.70 12.95
C ASN A 146 -4.33 -7.77 11.50
N LEU A 147 -4.25 -6.64 10.80
CA LEU A 147 -3.72 -6.55 9.43
C LEU A 147 -2.21 -6.79 9.40
N GLU A 148 -1.46 -6.33 10.40
CA GLU A 148 -0.05 -6.65 10.55
C GLU A 148 0.17 -8.16 10.71
N CYS A 149 -0.56 -8.82 11.60
CA CYS A 149 -0.50 -10.28 11.75
C CYS A 149 -0.87 -10.99 10.44
N ALA A 150 -1.89 -10.51 9.73
CA ALA A 150 -2.27 -11.05 8.43
C ALA A 150 -1.13 -10.92 7.39
N ALA A 151 -0.41 -9.79 7.35
CA ALA A 151 0.73 -9.61 6.47
C ALA A 151 1.85 -10.64 6.75
N GLN A 152 2.14 -10.91 8.02
CA GLN A 152 3.12 -11.92 8.43
C GLN A 152 2.70 -13.35 8.07
N MET A 153 1.43 -13.71 8.29
CA MET A 153 0.86 -15.01 7.92
C MET A 153 0.94 -15.23 6.40
N MET A 154 0.49 -14.24 5.62
CA MET A 154 0.54 -14.24 4.17
C MET A 154 1.97 -14.38 3.66
N ALA A 155 2.93 -13.61 4.19
CA ALA A 155 4.34 -13.67 3.79
C ALA A 155 4.91 -15.08 3.94
N LYS A 156 4.65 -15.74 5.09
CA LYS A 156 5.08 -17.13 5.33
C LYS A 156 4.44 -18.10 4.33
N ALA A 157 3.16 -17.93 4.01
CA ALA A 157 2.46 -18.82 3.10
C ALA A 157 2.90 -18.65 1.63
N VAL A 158 3.09 -17.42 1.17
CA VAL A 158 3.61 -17.10 -0.18
C VAL A 158 5.05 -17.57 -0.32
N ALA A 159 5.90 -17.33 0.69
CA ALA A 159 7.30 -17.80 0.69
C ALA A 159 7.38 -19.32 0.55
N ARG A 160 6.46 -20.06 1.18
CA ARG A 160 6.41 -21.53 1.07
C ARG A 160 6.02 -22.01 -0.33
N ASP A 161 5.06 -21.34 -0.96
CA ASP A 161 4.39 -21.89 -2.15
C ASP A 161 4.81 -21.24 -3.47
N GLY A 162 5.38 -20.04 -3.44
CA GLY A 162 5.69 -19.24 -4.64
C GLY A 162 4.44 -18.85 -5.44
N LEU A 163 3.28 -18.78 -4.78
CA LEU A 163 1.96 -18.56 -5.38
C LEU A 163 1.19 -17.54 -4.54
N VAL A 164 0.33 -16.74 -5.18
CA VAL A 164 -0.68 -15.90 -4.54
C VAL A 164 -1.72 -16.81 -3.89
N VAL A 165 -2.41 -17.68 -4.65
CA VAL A 165 -3.38 -18.64 -4.05
C VAL A 165 -3.35 -20.05 -4.62
N GLY A 166 -2.71 -20.30 -5.77
CA GLY A 166 -2.53 -21.63 -6.37
C GLY A 166 -3.80 -22.48 -6.45
N GLY A 167 -4.84 -21.96 -7.11
CA GLY A 167 -6.15 -22.65 -7.20
C GLY A 167 -7.03 -22.51 -5.97
N GLY A 168 -6.56 -21.79 -4.94
CA GLY A 168 -7.33 -21.39 -3.76
C GLY A 168 -6.91 -22.04 -2.44
N ASN A 169 -6.02 -23.04 -2.46
CA ASN A 169 -5.56 -23.75 -1.26
C ASN A 169 -4.05 -23.65 -0.99
N ARG A 170 -3.36 -22.81 -1.76
CA ARG A 170 -1.94 -22.50 -1.64
C ARG A 170 -1.78 -20.99 -1.43
N GLY A 171 -0.54 -20.52 -1.27
CA GLY A 171 -0.24 -19.14 -0.93
C GLY A 171 -1.13 -18.68 0.22
N ILE A 172 -1.72 -17.50 0.09
CA ILE A 172 -2.60 -16.94 1.11
C ILE A 172 -3.90 -17.74 1.29
N GLY A 173 -4.32 -18.47 0.26
CA GLY A 173 -5.50 -19.35 0.31
C GLY A 173 -5.40 -20.48 1.33
N ARG A 174 -4.24 -20.69 1.95
CA ARG A 174 -4.04 -21.66 3.04
C ARG A 174 -4.73 -21.25 4.33
N ASP A 175 -4.75 -19.97 4.62
CA ASP A 175 -5.29 -19.41 5.86
C ASP A 175 -6.67 -18.78 5.63
N TRP A 176 -6.90 -18.17 4.47
CA TRP A 176 -8.18 -17.52 4.17
C TRP A 176 -9.11 -18.38 3.33
N MET A 177 -10.19 -18.82 3.96
CA MET A 177 -11.16 -19.77 3.40
C MET A 177 -12.03 -19.24 2.24
N PRO A 178 -12.30 -17.93 2.07
CA PRO A 178 -12.98 -17.40 0.89
C PRO A 178 -12.32 -17.82 -0.43
N PHE A 179 -11.02 -18.11 -0.43
CA PHE A 179 -10.33 -18.61 -1.62
C PHE A 179 -10.72 -20.04 -2.01
N ARG A 180 -11.42 -20.81 -1.17
CA ARG A 180 -11.93 -22.15 -1.53
C ARG A 180 -13.16 -22.09 -2.42
N ASP A 181 -13.89 -20.99 -2.35
CA ASP A 181 -15.03 -20.70 -3.20
C ASP A 181 -14.54 -20.09 -4.53
N ALA A 182 -14.93 -20.70 -5.65
CA ALA A 182 -14.46 -20.26 -6.97
C ALA A 182 -15.03 -18.90 -7.38
N GLU A 183 -16.27 -18.59 -7.00
CA GLU A 183 -16.92 -17.33 -7.33
C GLU A 183 -16.33 -16.17 -6.52
N LYS A 184 -16.12 -16.37 -5.21
CA LYS A 184 -15.45 -15.37 -4.35
C LYS A 184 -14.02 -15.14 -4.80
N ARG A 185 -13.30 -16.21 -5.13
CA ARG A 185 -11.93 -16.12 -5.66
C ARG A 185 -11.88 -15.33 -6.96
N ALA A 186 -12.81 -15.59 -7.88
CA ALA A 186 -12.91 -14.84 -9.13
C ALA A 186 -13.23 -13.36 -8.89
N ALA A 187 -14.15 -13.05 -7.99
CA ALA A 187 -14.50 -11.66 -7.66
C ALA A 187 -13.34 -10.88 -7.01
N MET A 188 -12.57 -11.50 -6.11
CA MET A 188 -11.36 -10.88 -5.55
C MET A 188 -10.27 -10.66 -6.60
N ALA A 189 -10.09 -11.62 -7.52
CA ALA A 189 -9.15 -11.47 -8.63
C ALA A 189 -9.59 -10.36 -9.59
N GLU A 190 -10.87 -10.33 -9.98
CA GLU A 190 -11.42 -9.27 -10.84
C GLU A 190 -11.20 -7.88 -10.23
N TRP A 191 -11.51 -7.73 -8.94
CA TRP A 191 -11.30 -6.46 -8.27
C TRP A 191 -9.82 -6.06 -8.23
N THR A 192 -8.91 -6.96 -7.81
CA THR A 192 -7.47 -6.63 -7.72
C THR A 192 -6.86 -6.30 -9.08
N ARG A 193 -7.21 -7.05 -10.13
CA ARG A 193 -6.75 -6.80 -11.51
C ARG A 193 -7.20 -5.46 -12.06
N ALA A 194 -8.32 -4.92 -11.59
CA ALA A 194 -8.87 -3.65 -12.07
C ALA A 194 -8.17 -2.42 -11.46
N GLN A 195 -7.29 -2.61 -10.46
CA GLN A 195 -6.70 -1.49 -9.74
C GLN A 195 -5.58 -0.80 -10.55
N PRO A 196 -5.36 0.51 -10.35
CA PRO A 196 -4.33 1.26 -11.07
C PRO A 196 -2.92 0.65 -10.93
N TYR A 197 -2.59 0.16 -9.73
CA TYR A 197 -1.31 -0.49 -9.40
C TYR A 197 -1.16 -1.90 -10.01
N CYS A 198 -2.19 -2.42 -10.71
CA CYS A 198 -2.15 -3.71 -11.41
C CYS A 198 -2.26 -3.60 -12.93
N GLN A 199 -2.41 -2.40 -13.47
CA GLN A 199 -2.43 -2.20 -14.92
C GLN A 199 -1.03 -2.39 -15.50
N VAL A 200 -0.95 -3.04 -16.66
CA VAL A 200 0.29 -3.05 -17.46
C VAL A 200 0.58 -1.61 -17.85
N GLN A 201 1.72 -1.08 -17.42
CA GLN A 201 2.10 0.28 -17.75
C GLN A 201 2.67 0.27 -19.16
N ASP A 202 1.97 0.87 -20.12
CA ASP A 202 2.50 1.11 -21.46
C ASP A 202 3.61 2.18 -21.37
N GLY A 203 4.82 1.75 -21.00
CA GLY A 203 6.06 2.52 -21.17
C GLY A 203 6.12 3.89 -20.49
N GLY A 204 5.67 4.02 -19.23
CA GLY A 204 5.86 5.25 -18.48
C GLY A 204 5.17 5.24 -17.11
N GLY A 205 5.94 4.83 -16.10
CA GLY A 205 5.57 4.84 -14.69
C GLY A 205 4.83 6.08 -14.20
N LEU A 206 3.80 5.85 -13.36
CA LEU A 206 3.18 6.73 -12.36
C LEU A 206 2.06 7.64 -12.85
N PHE A 207 0.80 7.28 -12.57
CA PHE A 207 -0.35 8.20 -12.50
C PHE A 207 -0.33 9.36 -13.51
N THR A 208 -0.20 9.10 -14.80
CA THR A 208 -0.22 10.17 -15.79
C THR A 208 -1.65 10.73 -15.86
N PRO A 209 -1.89 12.02 -15.54
CA PRO A 209 -3.17 12.63 -15.88
C PRO A 209 -3.28 12.56 -17.39
N ARG A 210 -4.34 11.93 -17.90
CA ARG A 210 -4.67 11.95 -19.32
C ARG A 210 -4.61 13.41 -19.77
N GLN A 211 -3.64 13.77 -20.61
CA GLN A 211 -3.61 15.12 -21.15
C GLN A 211 -4.91 15.33 -21.92
N SER A 212 -5.76 16.22 -21.41
CA SER A 212 -6.95 16.68 -22.12
C SER A 212 -6.51 17.24 -23.44
N THR A 213 -6.82 16.53 -24.52
CA THR A 213 -6.63 17.02 -25.87
C THR A 213 -7.57 18.21 -26.05
N THR A 214 -7.06 19.44 -25.85
CA THR A 214 -7.73 20.64 -26.34
C THR A 214 -7.78 20.55 -27.85
N VAL A 215 -8.95 20.18 -28.37
CA VAL A 215 -9.30 20.36 -29.77
C VAL A 215 -9.26 21.86 -30.04
N SER A 216 -8.20 22.30 -30.72
CA SER A 216 -8.13 23.64 -31.28
C SER A 216 -9.10 23.71 -32.45
N THR A 217 -10.31 24.23 -32.21
CA THR A 217 -11.16 24.72 -33.28
C THR A 217 -10.58 26.04 -33.76
N LYS A 218 -9.86 26.00 -34.87
CA LYS A 218 -9.63 27.20 -35.69
C LYS A 218 -10.98 27.61 -36.30
N GLY A 219 -11.40 28.83 -36.01
CA GLY A 219 -12.35 29.64 -36.75
C GLY A 219 -11.80 31.05 -36.80
#